data_AF-A0A2V6GEK8-F1
#
_entry.id   AF-A0A2V6GEK8-F1
#
_cell.length_a   1.000
_cell.length_b   1.000
_cell.length_c   1.000
_cell.angle_alpha   90.00
_cell.angle_beta   90.00
_cell.angle_gamma   90.00
#
_symmetry.space_group_name_H-M   'P 1'
#
loop_
_entity.id
_entity.type
_entity.pdbx_description
1 polymer ?
#
loop_
_entity_poly.entity_id
_entity_poly.type
_entity_poly.pdbx_seq_one_letter_code
_entity_poly.pdbx_strand_id
1 'polypeptide(L)' 'MLLARTLEEKLVSLYRGGLITGGVYIGKGQEAVSVACGLFLQKDDI' A
#
# COMPACT_ATOMS: atom_id res chain seq x y z
N MET A 1 -5.11 -1.04 -8.25
CA MET A 1 -4.14 -2.13 -8.00
C MET A 1 -2.70 -1.75 -8.37
N LEU A 2 -2.42 -1.35 -9.63
CA LEU A 2 -1.05 -1.02 -10.04
C LEU A 2 -0.40 0.10 -9.21
N LEU A 3 -1.16 1.16 -8.88
CA LEU A 3 -0.67 2.25 -8.03
C LEU A 3 -0.18 1.75 -6.65
N ALA A 4 -0.96 0.88 -6.00
CA ALA A 4 -0.58 0.29 -4.71
C ALA A 4 0.71 -0.55 -4.85
N ARG A 5 0.80 -1.39 -5.89
CA ARG A 5 2.00 -2.17 -6.17
C ARG A 5 3.24 -1.29 -6.36
N THR A 6 3.16 -0.27 -7.20
CA THR A 6 4.30 0.61 -7.50
C THR A 6 4.71 1.42 -6.27
N LEU A 7 3.74 1.89 -5.48
CA LEU A 7 4.00 2.60 -4.23
C LEU A 7 4.77 1.71 -3.25
N GLU A 8 4.28 0.50 -3.02
CA GLU A 8 4.91 -0.45 -2.10
C GLU A 8 6.33 -0.83 -2.52
N GLU A 9 6.56 -1.04 -3.81
CA GLU A 9 7.91 -1.30 -4.33
C GLU A 9 8.86 -0.10 -4.08
N LYS A 10 8.34 1.12 -4.20
CA LYS A 10 9.11 2.32 -3.85
C LYS A 10 9.37 2.41 -2.35
N LEU A 11 8.39 2.09 -1.50
CA LEU A 11 8.56 2.07 -0.04
C LEU A 11 9.64 1.06 0.38
N VAL A 12 9.66 -0.13 -0.21
CA VAL A 12 10.73 -1.12 0.02
C VAL A 12 12.09 -0.58 -0.40
N SER A 13 12.17 0.09 -1.55
CA SER A 13 13.42 0.71 -2.02
C SER A 13 13.93 1.79 -1.05
N LEU A 14 13.04 2.65 -0.56
CA LEU A 14 13.40 3.71 0.40
C LEU A 14 13.82 3.13 1.76
N TYR A 15 13.12 2.09 2.23
CA TYR A 15 13.47 1.38 3.46
C TYR A 15 14.86 0.75 3.38
N ARG A 16 15.14 0.00 2.31
CA ARG A 16 16.46 -0.58 2.07
C ARG A 16 17.55 0.47 1.87
N GLY A 17 17.19 1.65 1.37
CA GLY A 17 18.08 2.81 1.24
C GLY A 17 18.35 3.56 2.55
N GLY A 18 17.78 3.12 3.68
CA GLY A 18 17.95 3.79 4.98
C GLY A 18 17.19 5.12 5.12
N LEU A 19 16.30 5.43 4.17
CA LEU A 19 15.53 6.68 4.15
C LEU A 19 14.23 6.58 4.97
N ILE A 20 13.84 5.38 5.37
CA ILE A 20 12.74 5.12 6.29
C ILE A 20 13.29 4.34 7.48
N THR A 21 13.08 4.85 8.68
CA THR A 21 13.45 4.19 9.94
C THR A 21 12.24 3.49 10.54
N GLY A 22 12.47 2.42 11.32
CA GLY A 22 11.40 1.59 11.89
C GLY A 22 11.03 0.40 11.00
N GLY A 23 9.75 0.05 10.94
CA GLY A 23 9.25 -1.08 10.13
C GLY A 23 8.49 -0.60 8.90
N VAL A 24 8.67 -1.29 7.77
CA VAL A 24 7.85 -1.10 6.56
C VAL A 24 7.08 -2.37 6.28
N TYR A 25 5.75 -2.26 6.32
CA TYR A 25 4.82 -3.36 6.06
C TYR A 25 4.23 -3.20 4.66
N ILE A 26 4.19 -4.31 3.93
CA ILE A 26 3.87 -4.34 2.51
C ILE A 26 2.75 -5.35 2.28
N GLY A 27 1.68 -4.93 1.60
CA GLY A 27 0.54 -5.74 1.19
C GLY A 27 0.68 -6.29 -0.23
N LYS A 28 1.91 -6.47 -0.75
CA LYS A 28 2.15 -6.99 -2.10
C LYS A 28 1.46 -8.33 -2.30
N GLY A 29 0.56 -8.40 -3.28
CA GLY A 29 -0.30 -9.56 -3.53
C GLY A 29 -1.68 -9.51 -2.87
N GLN A 30 -1.95 -8.49 -2.04
CA GLN A 30 -3.24 -8.23 -1.38
C GLN A 30 -3.94 -6.98 -1.91
N GLU A 31 -3.47 -6.41 -3.03
CA GLU A 31 -3.96 -5.13 -3.55
C GLU A 31 -5.43 -5.15 -3.94
N ALA A 32 -5.96 -6.34 -4.28
CA ALA A 32 -7.36 -6.52 -4.62
C ALA A 32 -8.28 -6.24 -3.43
N VAL A 33 -7.85 -6.54 -2.19
CA VAL A 33 -8.67 -6.34 -0.98
C VAL A 33 -8.90 -4.85 -0.76
N SER A 34 -7.83 -4.07 -0.62
CA SER A 34 -7.95 -2.62 -0.35
C SER A 34 -8.67 -1.87 -1.47
N VAL A 35 -8.45 -2.26 -2.73
CA VAL A 35 -9.12 -1.64 -3.88
C VAL A 35 -10.60 -1.99 -3.92
N ALA A 36 -10.96 -3.25 -3.74
CA ALA A 36 -12.36 -3.66 -3.72
C ALA A 36 -13.11 -2.97 -2.57
N CYS A 37 -12.57 -2.99 -1.35
CA CYS A 37 -13.15 -2.27 -0.22
C CYS A 37 -13.35 -0.79 -0.54
N GLY A 38 -12.31 -0.09 -1.01
CA GLY A 38 -12.41 1.34 -1.34
C GLY A 38 -13.39 1.68 -2.47
N LEU A 39 -13.65 0.75 -3.41
CA LEU A 39 -14.61 0.95 -4.48
C LEU A 39 -16.07 0.88 -4.02
N PHE A 40 -16.36 0.11 -2.97
CA PHE A 40 -17.72 -0.10 -2.47
C PHE A 40 -18.09 0.77 -1.27
N LEU A 41 -17.10 1.36 -0.60
CA LEU A 41 -17.32 2.31 0.48
C LEU A 41 -17.87 3.65 -0.03
N GLN A 42 -18.77 4.24 0.74
CA GLN A 42 -19.23 5.62 0.61
C GLN A 42 -18.38 6.56 1.44
N LYS A 43 -18.49 7.86 1.15
CA LYS A 43 -17.69 8.91 1.81
C LYS A 43 -17.82 8.91 3.34
N ASP A 44 -18.97 8.47 3.86
CA ASP A 44 -19.29 8.48 5.28
C ASP A 44 -19.32 7.06 5.90
N ASP A 45 -18.81 6.05 5.18
CA ASP A 45 -18.65 4.70 5.71
C ASP A 45 -17.39 4.62 6.59
N ILE A 46 -17.46 5.16 7.81
CA ILE A 46 -16.45 5.02 8.88
C ILE A 46 -17.13 5.05 10.26
#